data_AF-A0A7S0ZSL8-F1
#
_entry.id   AF-A0A7S0ZSL8-F1
#
_cell.length_a   1.000
_cell.length_b   1.000
_cell.length_c   1.000
_cell.angle_alpha   90.00
_cell.angle_beta   90.00
_cell.angle_gamma   90.00
#
_symmetry.space_group_name_H-M   'P 1'
#
loop_
_entity.id
_entity.type
_entity.pdbx_description
1 polymer ?
#
loop_
_entity_poly.entity_id
_entity_poly.type
_entity_poly.pdbx_seq_one_letter_code
_entity_poly.pdbx_strand_id
1 'polypeptide(L)'
;LFASTIIEVILSLSAAAALFRSSTSLTFLGKVLFGSWPLAVAVAVIENLLVPPFWSPALGHCRVPSPDVIGGVFLGMCVSICAFAYLVGILRLKITKSAGLSVESKIWARAQFFLVAFVVCTVPMILAEGFFWRPLQPARMTAVCDCLLCLRGLADTVVYAYNRNYAQRLGMRAMGEPISSVQRTRGPRHSFPVTLGGVTMKECSSTLVSVTTEEFHSASSCSSGSAQPEDL
;
A
#
# COMPACT_ATOMS: atom_id res chain seq x y z
N LEU A 1 0.56 -14.61 18.03
CA LEU A 1 1.55 -14.49 16.93
C LEU A 1 0.92 -14.74 15.56
N PHE A 2 0.34 -15.92 15.32
CA PHE A 2 -0.24 -16.31 14.01
C PHE A 2 -1.28 -15.34 13.44
N ALA A 3 -2.21 -14.86 14.27
CA ALA A 3 -3.21 -13.91 13.80
C ALA A 3 -2.56 -12.61 13.28
N SER A 4 -1.59 -12.06 14.02
CA SER A 4 -0.86 -10.84 13.63
C SER A 4 -0.11 -11.04 12.32
N THR A 5 0.59 -12.16 12.16
CA THR A 5 1.34 -12.47 10.92
C THR A 5 0.41 -12.63 9.72
N ILE A 6 -0.71 -13.32 9.88
CA ILE A 6 -1.70 -13.48 8.80
C ILE A 6 -2.30 -12.13 8.41
N ILE A 7 -2.68 -11.30 9.39
CA ILE A 7 -3.21 -9.95 9.12
C ILE A 7 -2.19 -9.11 8.36
N GLU A 8 -0.91 -9.22 8.70
CA GLU A 8 0.16 -8.49 8.04
C GLU A 8 0.40 -8.95 6.59
N VAL A 9 0.33 -10.27 6.34
CA VAL A 9 0.32 -10.84 4.99
C VAL A 9 -0.87 -10.30 4.19
N ILE A 10 -2.06 -10.28 4.78
CA ILE A 10 -3.25 -9.75 4.12
C ILE A 10 -3.08 -8.25 3.84
N LEU A 11 -2.51 -7.47 4.76
CA LEU A 11 -2.25 -6.05 4.54
C LEU A 11 -1.24 -5.80 3.43
N SER A 12 -0.13 -6.54 3.39
CA SER A 12 0.86 -6.42 2.31
C SER A 12 0.27 -6.79 0.95
N LEU A 13 -0.54 -7.85 0.89
CA LEU A 13 -1.30 -8.22 -0.32
C LEU A 13 -2.34 -7.17 -0.70
N SER A 14 -2.98 -6.53 0.27
CA SER A 14 -3.95 -5.44 0.02
C SER A 14 -3.27 -4.22 -0.59
N ALA A 15 -2.08 -3.89 -0.09
CA ALA A 15 -1.27 -2.79 -0.59
C ALA A 15 -0.81 -3.10 -2.03
N ALA A 16 -0.34 -4.32 -2.28
CA ALA A 16 0.01 -4.77 -3.62
C ALA A 16 -1.21 -4.69 -4.56
N ALA A 17 -2.35 -5.28 -4.17
CA ALA A 17 -3.57 -5.27 -4.97
C ALA A 17 -4.07 -3.84 -5.30
N ALA A 18 -3.95 -2.91 -4.36
CA ALA A 18 -4.27 -1.51 -4.57
C ALA A 18 -3.36 -0.85 -5.62
N LEU A 19 -2.05 -1.17 -5.62
CA LEU A 19 -1.12 -0.71 -6.66
C LEU A 19 -1.49 -1.26 -8.05
N PHE A 20 -1.98 -2.49 -8.12
CA PHE A 20 -2.47 -3.11 -9.34
C PHE A 20 -3.85 -2.59 -9.80
N ARG A 21 -4.53 -1.77 -8.99
CA ARG A 21 -5.92 -1.32 -9.22
C ARG A 21 -6.90 -2.48 -9.49
N SER A 22 -6.65 -3.66 -8.93
CA SER A 22 -7.53 -4.83 -9.10
C SER A 22 -8.64 -4.82 -8.05
N SER A 23 -9.84 -4.38 -8.44
CA SER A 23 -11.02 -4.40 -7.58
C SER A 23 -11.41 -5.82 -7.16
N THR A 24 -11.28 -6.79 -8.06
CA THR A 24 -11.56 -8.21 -7.80
C THR A 24 -10.67 -8.76 -6.68
N SER A 25 -9.38 -8.43 -6.69
CA SER A 25 -8.44 -8.87 -5.66
C SER A 25 -8.80 -8.30 -4.29
N LEU A 26 -9.19 -7.03 -4.20
CA LEU A 26 -9.63 -6.41 -2.94
C LEU A 26 -10.90 -7.08 -2.38
N THR A 27 -11.88 -7.40 -3.24
CA THR A 27 -13.10 -8.10 -2.83
C THR A 27 -12.80 -9.50 -2.31
N PHE A 28 -11.92 -10.23 -2.99
CA PHE A 28 -11.47 -11.56 -2.52
C PHE A 28 -10.76 -11.46 -1.18
N LEU A 29 -9.87 -10.49 -1.04
CA LEU A 29 -9.08 -10.28 0.16
C LEU A 29 -9.95 -9.92 1.38
N GLY A 30 -11.04 -9.17 1.17
CA GLY A 30 -12.04 -8.91 2.21
C GLY A 30 -12.70 -10.19 2.74
N LYS A 31 -12.97 -11.18 1.86
CA LYS A 31 -13.48 -12.49 2.28
C LYS A 31 -12.44 -13.30 3.05
N VAL A 32 -11.19 -13.28 2.58
CA VAL A 32 -10.06 -13.96 3.24
C VAL A 32 -9.81 -13.39 4.64
N LEU A 33 -9.99 -12.08 4.83
CA LEU A 33 -9.85 -11.44 6.13
C LEU A 33 -10.78 -12.04 7.18
N PHE A 34 -12.03 -12.36 6.83
CA PHE A 34 -12.94 -13.03 7.75
C PHE A 34 -12.49 -14.46 8.10
N GLY A 35 -11.98 -15.19 7.10
CA GLY A 35 -11.41 -16.53 7.27
C GLY A 35 -10.07 -16.58 8.00
N SER A 36 -9.39 -15.44 8.17
CA SER A 36 -8.06 -15.40 8.80
C SER A 36 -8.07 -15.78 10.29
N TRP A 37 -9.15 -15.45 11.00
CA TRP A 37 -9.33 -15.78 12.41
C TRP A 37 -9.40 -17.28 12.68
N PRO A 38 -10.34 -18.04 12.08
CA PRO A 38 -10.38 -19.49 12.29
C PRO A 38 -9.11 -20.17 11.78
N LEU A 39 -8.48 -19.65 10.72
CA LEU A 39 -7.20 -20.17 10.26
C LEU A 39 -6.10 -20.00 11.31
N ALA A 40 -5.97 -18.81 11.92
CA ALA A 40 -5.00 -18.55 12.97
C ALA A 40 -5.21 -19.46 14.19
N VAL A 41 -6.48 -19.67 14.59
CA VAL A 41 -6.86 -20.57 15.68
C VAL A 41 -6.51 -22.01 15.31
N ALA A 42 -6.83 -22.45 14.10
CA ALA A 42 -6.51 -23.81 13.64
C ALA A 42 -5.00 -24.08 13.66
N VAL A 43 -4.19 -23.14 13.17
CA VAL A 43 -2.72 -23.26 13.19
C VAL A 43 -2.20 -23.34 14.63
N ALA A 44 -2.70 -22.48 15.53
CA ALA A 44 -2.33 -22.52 16.94
C ALA A 44 -2.72 -23.85 17.61
N VAL A 45 -3.90 -24.41 17.30
CA VAL A 45 -4.33 -25.71 17.82
C VAL A 45 -3.42 -26.83 17.30
N ILE A 46 -3.12 -26.82 16.00
CA ILE A 46 -2.23 -27.82 15.38
C ILE A 46 -0.84 -27.80 16.04
N GLU A 47 -0.27 -26.61 16.25
CA GLU A 47 1.01 -26.44 16.94
C GLU A 47 0.95 -27.00 18.37
N ASN A 48 -0.07 -26.64 19.16
CA ASN A 48 -0.22 -27.11 20.53
C ASN A 48 -0.43 -28.64 20.62
N LEU A 49 -1.06 -29.24 19.61
CA LEU A 49 -1.23 -30.70 19.54
C LEU A 49 0.07 -31.43 19.18
N LEU A 50 0.89 -30.84 18.31
CA LEU A 50 2.14 -31.46 17.86
C LEU A 50 3.29 -31.25 18.84
N VAL A 51 3.29 -30.14 19.57
CA VAL A 51 4.32 -29.78 20.54
C VAL A 51 3.65 -29.41 21.87
N PRO A 52 3.15 -30.39 22.64
CA PRO A 52 2.44 -30.09 23.87
C PRO A 52 3.41 -29.49 24.90
N PRO A 53 3.07 -28.33 25.50
CA PRO A 53 3.83 -27.79 26.61
C PRO A 53 3.70 -28.76 27.80
N PHE A 54 4.83 -29.07 28.45
CA PHE A 54 4.82 -29.89 29.67
C PHE A 54 5.38 -29.09 30.84
N TRP A 55 4.76 -29.25 32.00
CA TRP A 55 5.27 -28.68 33.23
C TRP A 55 6.47 -29.49 33.72
N SER A 56 7.62 -28.84 33.93
CA SER A 56 8.80 -29.50 34.47
C SER A 56 8.83 -29.32 35.99
N PRO A 57 8.53 -30.37 36.80
CA PRO A 57 8.54 -30.26 38.25
C PRO A 57 9.94 -29.98 38.80
N ALA A 58 11.00 -30.41 38.10
CA ALA A 58 12.39 -30.20 38.50
C ALA A 58 12.84 -28.74 38.41
N LEU A 59 12.25 -27.95 37.50
CA LEU A 59 12.67 -26.58 37.23
C LEU A 59 11.60 -25.54 37.63
N GLY A 60 10.42 -25.98 38.08
CA GLY A 60 9.32 -25.10 38.49
C GLY A 60 8.76 -24.21 37.39
N HIS A 61 8.94 -24.57 36.11
CA HIS A 61 8.40 -23.83 34.97
C HIS A 61 7.93 -24.75 33.83
N CYS A 62 7.09 -24.19 32.96
CA CYS A 62 6.63 -24.86 31.75
C CYS A 62 7.75 -24.90 30.71
N ARG A 63 8.03 -26.09 30.16
CA ARG A 63 9.06 -26.29 29.14
C ARG A 63 8.45 -26.85 27.88
N VAL A 64 8.98 -26.41 26.75
CA VAL A 64 8.66 -26.95 25.43
C VAL A 64 9.80 -27.89 25.03
N PRO A 65 9.54 -29.18 24.74
CA PRO A 65 10.58 -30.21 24.62
C PRO A 65 11.36 -30.09 23.32
N SER A 66 10.69 -29.66 22.26
CA SER A 66 11.25 -29.52 20.94
C SER A 66 11.26 -28.07 20.49
N PRO A 67 12.21 -27.70 19.64
CA PRO A 67 12.16 -26.41 18.96
C PRO A 67 10.85 -26.22 18.19
N ASP A 68 10.33 -25.00 18.20
CA ASP A 68 9.13 -24.62 17.44
C ASP A 68 9.45 -24.46 15.95
N VAL A 69 9.68 -25.59 15.28
CA VAL A 69 9.96 -25.62 13.84
C VAL A 69 8.73 -25.21 13.03
N ILE A 70 7.53 -25.53 13.52
CA ILE A 70 6.28 -25.27 12.82
C ILE A 70 5.99 -23.77 12.81
N GLY A 71 6.07 -23.12 13.97
CA GLY A 71 5.95 -21.68 14.10
C GLY A 71 7.00 -20.95 13.28
N GLY A 72 8.26 -21.38 13.37
CA GLY A 72 9.36 -20.82 12.58
C GLY A 72 9.15 -20.92 11.06
N VAL A 73 8.74 -22.09 10.55
CA VAL A 73 8.44 -22.30 9.12
C VAL A 73 7.25 -21.45 8.68
N PHE A 74 6.16 -21.45 9.46
CA PHE A 74 4.97 -20.66 9.14
C PHE A 74 5.29 -19.15 9.09
N LEU A 75 6.07 -18.67 10.06
CA LEU A 75 6.54 -17.31 10.14
C LEU A 75 7.43 -16.96 8.94
N GLY A 76 8.38 -17.84 8.59
CA GLY A 76 9.23 -17.70 7.41
C GLY A 76 8.44 -17.63 6.10
N MET A 77 7.38 -18.44 5.95
CA MET A 77 6.48 -18.38 4.80
C MET A 77 5.69 -17.07 4.74
N CYS A 78 5.19 -16.59 5.87
CA CYS A 78 4.53 -15.29 5.92
C CYS A 78 5.50 -14.16 5.52
N VAL A 79 6.73 -14.21 6.02
CA VAL A 79 7.78 -13.24 5.70
C VAL A 79 8.09 -13.21 4.21
N SER A 80 8.25 -14.38 3.59
CA SER A 80 8.57 -14.48 2.17
C SER A 80 7.44 -13.94 1.30
N ILE A 81 6.19 -14.23 1.64
CA ILE A 81 5.01 -13.69 0.93
C ILE A 81 4.95 -12.17 1.05
N CYS A 82 5.12 -11.62 2.27
CA CYS A 82 5.17 -10.17 2.48
C CYS A 82 6.28 -9.53 1.64
N ALA A 83 7.50 -10.06 1.72
CA ALA A 83 8.64 -9.55 0.98
C ALA A 83 8.41 -9.58 -0.53
N PHE A 84 7.83 -10.67 -1.04
CA PHE A 84 7.48 -10.81 -2.46
C PHE A 84 6.41 -9.79 -2.88
N ALA A 85 5.34 -9.64 -2.12
CA ALA A 85 4.28 -8.67 -2.39
C ALA A 85 4.84 -7.24 -2.46
N TYR A 86 5.72 -6.89 -1.52
CA TYR A 86 6.41 -5.60 -1.55
C TYR A 86 7.34 -5.47 -2.75
N LEU A 87 8.18 -6.47 -3.03
CA LEU A 87 9.09 -6.47 -4.18
C LEU A 87 8.34 -6.23 -5.49
N VAL A 88 7.24 -6.94 -5.70
CA VAL A 88 6.36 -6.78 -6.85
C VAL A 88 5.78 -5.37 -6.92
N GLY A 89 5.37 -4.79 -5.78
CA GLY A 89 4.96 -3.39 -5.68
C GLY A 89 6.06 -2.42 -6.13
N ILE A 90 7.30 -2.61 -5.63
CA ILE A 90 8.48 -1.79 -6.00
C ILE A 90 8.70 -1.84 -7.51
N LEU A 91 8.72 -3.06 -8.07
CA LEU A 91 9.00 -3.27 -9.49
C LEU A 91 7.93 -2.62 -10.36
N ARG A 92 6.66 -2.73 -9.97
CA ARG A 92 5.56 -2.09 -10.71
C ARG A 92 5.65 -0.58 -10.72
N LEU A 93 6.02 0.04 -9.60
CA LEU A 93 6.22 1.48 -9.52
C LEU A 93 7.38 1.93 -10.42
N LYS A 94 8.50 1.21 -10.39
CA LYS A 94 9.65 1.52 -11.27
C LYS A 94 9.32 1.40 -12.76
N ILE A 95 8.50 0.41 -13.13
CA ILE A 95 8.10 0.18 -14.52
C ILE A 95 7.06 1.22 -14.96
N THR A 96 6.12 1.56 -14.09
CA THR A 96 4.97 2.41 -14.41
C THR A 96 5.29 3.87 -14.09
N LYS A 97 6.10 4.53 -14.92
CA LYS A 97 6.48 5.96 -14.77
C LYS A 97 5.32 6.97 -14.80
N SER A 98 4.06 6.50 -14.92
CA SER A 98 2.86 7.32 -15.15
C SER A 98 1.98 7.52 -13.92
N ALA A 99 2.37 7.00 -12.75
CA ALA A 99 1.61 7.23 -11.53
C ALA A 99 1.97 8.58 -10.89
N GLY A 100 0.97 9.33 -10.42
CA GLY A 100 1.19 10.61 -9.74
C GLY A 100 2.03 10.43 -8.47
N LEU A 101 3.26 10.96 -8.50
CA LEU A 101 4.29 10.83 -7.44
C LEU A 101 3.81 11.20 -6.02
N SER A 102 2.79 12.05 -5.89
CA SER A 102 2.28 12.54 -4.61
C SER A 102 1.50 11.49 -3.81
N VAL A 103 0.72 10.63 -4.49
CA VAL A 103 -0.08 9.58 -3.82
C VAL A 103 0.79 8.37 -3.55
N GLU A 104 1.70 8.07 -4.47
CA GLU A 104 2.63 6.94 -4.40
C GLU A 104 3.59 7.05 -3.21
N SER A 105 4.26 8.20 -3.05
CA SER A 105 5.21 8.41 -1.94
C SER A 105 4.59 8.22 -0.56
N LYS A 106 3.31 8.56 -0.39
CA LYS A 106 2.60 8.41 0.89
C LYS A 106 2.24 6.96 1.20
N ILE A 107 1.79 6.21 0.20
CA ILE A 107 1.50 4.77 0.36
C ILE A 107 2.82 4.02 0.63
N TRP A 108 3.88 4.43 -0.06
CA TRP A 108 5.20 3.87 0.09
C TRP A 108 5.81 4.06 1.47
N ALA A 109 5.73 5.28 2.02
CA ALA A 109 6.24 5.57 3.35
C ALA A 109 5.61 4.63 4.40
N ARG A 110 4.32 4.32 4.27
CA ARG A 110 3.63 3.37 5.18
C ARG A 110 4.11 1.95 5.02
N ALA A 111 4.25 1.50 3.77
CA ALA A 111 4.77 0.17 3.45
C ALA A 111 6.16 -0.05 4.03
N GLN A 112 7.04 0.96 3.94
CA GLN A 112 8.39 0.89 4.51
C GLN A 112 8.40 0.72 6.02
N PHE A 113 7.57 1.47 6.76
CA PHE A 113 7.53 1.32 8.23
C PHE A 113 7.11 -0.08 8.66
N PHE A 114 6.09 -0.67 8.01
CA PHE A 114 5.68 -2.04 8.27
C PHE A 114 6.80 -3.03 7.93
N LEU A 115 7.41 -2.92 6.75
CA LEU A 115 8.47 -3.82 6.33
C LEU A 115 9.67 -3.76 7.29
N VAL A 116 10.08 -2.55 7.71
CA VAL A 116 11.19 -2.38 8.65
C VAL A 116 10.85 -2.96 10.02
N ALA A 117 9.69 -2.63 10.59
CA ALA A 117 9.26 -3.19 11.87
C ALA A 117 9.23 -4.72 11.84
N PHE A 118 8.67 -5.26 10.77
CA PHE A 118 8.56 -6.69 10.53
C PHE A 118 9.93 -7.36 10.40
N VAL A 119 10.83 -6.81 9.59
CA VAL A 119 12.19 -7.35 9.40
C VAL A 119 12.97 -7.30 10.72
N VAL A 120 12.95 -6.16 11.41
CA VAL A 120 13.71 -5.96 12.66
C VAL A 120 13.21 -6.89 13.76
N CYS A 121 11.90 -7.12 13.86
CA CYS A 121 11.35 -7.95 14.94
C CYS A 121 11.35 -9.44 14.60
N THR A 122 11.25 -9.82 13.32
CA THR A 122 10.99 -11.21 12.91
C THR A 122 12.24 -11.92 12.42
N VAL A 123 13.15 -11.23 11.73
CA VAL A 123 14.37 -11.85 11.18
C VAL A 123 15.31 -12.38 12.26
N PRO A 124 15.57 -11.69 13.38
CA PRO A 124 16.43 -12.23 14.44
C PRO A 124 15.92 -13.56 14.99
N MET A 125 14.60 -13.71 15.14
CA MET A 125 13.97 -14.95 15.58
C MET A 125 14.13 -16.07 14.54
N ILE A 126 13.90 -15.80 13.26
CA ILE A 126 14.08 -16.79 12.20
C ILE A 126 15.55 -17.22 12.08
N LEU A 127 16.49 -16.29 12.24
CA LEU A 127 17.92 -16.60 12.23
C LEU A 127 18.33 -17.41 13.48
N ALA A 128 17.77 -17.08 14.64
CA ALA A 128 17.98 -17.82 15.88
C ALA A 128 17.49 -19.27 15.78
N GLU A 129 16.32 -19.48 15.20
CA GLU A 129 15.65 -20.79 15.17
C GLU A 129 16.02 -21.63 13.95
N GLY A 130 16.18 -21.00 12.79
CA GLY A 130 16.32 -21.67 11.50
C GLY A 130 17.76 -21.86 11.03
N PHE A 131 18.71 -21.07 11.53
CA PHE A 131 20.11 -21.17 11.14
C PHE A 131 20.90 -21.99 12.18
N PHE A 132 21.91 -22.76 11.74
CA PHE A 132 22.76 -23.72 12.49
C PHE A 132 23.44 -23.20 13.80
N TRP A 133 23.10 -22.01 14.28
CA TRP A 133 23.65 -21.31 15.44
C TRP A 133 23.06 -21.76 16.78
N ARG A 134 22.08 -22.66 16.77
CA ARG A 134 21.45 -23.25 17.96
C ARG A 134 22.40 -23.73 19.06
N PRO A 135 23.48 -24.49 18.78
CA PRO A 135 24.33 -24.99 19.86
C PRO A 135 25.17 -23.90 20.54
N LEU A 136 25.24 -22.69 19.96
CA LEU A 136 26.02 -21.58 20.50
C LEU A 136 25.16 -20.43 21.05
N GLN A 137 23.83 -20.54 21.10
CA GLN A 137 23.01 -19.42 21.54
C GLN A 137 23.07 -19.21 23.07
N PRO A 138 23.60 -18.07 23.54
CA PRO A 138 23.53 -17.72 24.95
C PRO A 138 22.08 -17.39 25.32
N ALA A 139 21.65 -17.74 26.54
CA ALA A 139 20.29 -17.47 27.05
C ALA A 139 19.88 -15.97 26.99
N ARG A 140 20.86 -15.07 26.86
CA ARG A 140 20.61 -13.64 26.66
C ARG A 140 20.07 -13.32 25.26
N MET A 141 20.50 -14.03 24.23
CA MET A 141 20.03 -13.79 22.87
C MET A 141 18.58 -14.23 22.65
N THR A 142 18.17 -15.34 23.25
CA THR A 142 16.77 -15.77 23.23
C THR A 142 15.88 -14.74 23.92
N ALA A 143 16.25 -14.25 25.10
CA ALA A 143 15.50 -13.19 25.78
C ALA A 143 15.36 -11.92 24.93
N VAL A 144 16.42 -11.51 24.22
CA VAL A 144 16.37 -10.37 23.29
C VAL A 144 15.41 -10.64 22.12
N CYS A 145 15.45 -11.84 21.54
CA CYS A 145 14.53 -12.22 20.47
C CYS A 145 13.07 -12.21 20.94
N ASP A 146 12.80 -12.72 22.14
CA ASP A 146 11.47 -12.69 22.76
C ASP A 146 10.99 -11.25 23.00
N CYS A 147 11.88 -10.38 23.50
CA CYS A 147 11.57 -8.96 23.67
C CYS A 147 11.26 -8.29 22.32
N LEU A 148 12.03 -8.56 21.27
CA LEU A 148 11.78 -8.03 19.93
C LEU A 148 10.46 -8.55 19.36
N LEU A 149 10.13 -9.82 19.63
CA LEU A 149 8.86 -10.41 19.23
C LEU A 149 7.67 -9.75 19.92
N CYS A 150 7.78 -9.49 21.22
CA CYS A 150 6.78 -8.72 21.98
C CYS A 150 6.66 -7.27 21.46
N LEU A 151 7.80 -6.65 21.10
CA LEU A 151 7.84 -5.30 20.57
C LEU A 151 7.15 -5.19 19.21
N ARG A 152 7.08 -6.28 18.44
CA ARG A 152 6.36 -6.32 17.16
C ARG A 152 4.90 -5.90 17.30
N GLY A 153 4.18 -6.45 18.28
CA GLY A 153 2.79 -6.08 18.52
C GLY A 153 2.64 -4.59 18.83
N LEU A 154 3.59 -4.03 19.57
CA LEU A 154 3.64 -2.60 19.84
C LEU A 154 3.92 -1.79 18.56
N ALA A 155 4.90 -2.21 17.75
CA ALA A 155 5.21 -1.56 16.49
C ALA A 155 3.98 -1.53 15.55
N ASP A 156 3.28 -2.65 15.41
CA ASP A 156 2.04 -2.73 14.63
C ASP A 156 1.00 -1.73 15.14
N THR A 157 0.76 -1.68 16.45
CA THR A 157 -0.20 -0.72 17.04
C THR A 157 0.19 0.74 16.77
N VAL A 158 1.48 1.08 16.84
CA VAL A 158 1.98 2.43 16.54
C VAL A 158 1.74 2.78 15.08
N VAL A 159 1.99 1.84 14.15
CA VAL A 159 1.75 2.08 12.73
C VAL A 159 0.26 2.25 12.44
N TYR A 160 -0.62 1.45 13.06
CA TYR A 160 -2.06 1.63 12.93
C TYR A 160 -2.53 2.97 13.53
N ALA A 161 -2.03 3.35 14.70
CA ALA A 161 -2.36 4.63 15.33
C ALA A 161 -1.95 5.82 14.45
N TYR A 162 -0.74 5.76 13.87
CA TYR A 162 -0.25 6.77 12.93
C TYR A 162 -1.16 6.88 11.69
N ASN A 163 -1.59 5.73 11.15
CA ASN A 163 -2.48 5.69 10.00
C ASN A 163 -3.92 6.13 10.30
N ARG A 164 -4.41 5.91 11.53
CA ARG A 164 -5.76 6.31 11.96
C ARG A 164 -5.99 7.82 11.84
N ASN A 165 -5.01 8.62 12.25
CA ASN A 165 -5.08 10.08 12.15
C ASN A 165 -5.24 10.56 10.70
N TYR A 166 -4.68 9.83 9.75
CA TYR A 166 -4.85 10.13 8.34
C TYR A 166 -6.22 9.69 7.80
N ALA A 167 -6.67 8.49 8.15
CA ALA A 167 -8.00 8.01 7.77
C ALA A 167 -9.10 8.93 8.31
N GLN A 168 -8.95 9.42 9.54
CA GLN A 168 -9.86 10.40 10.13
C GLN A 168 -9.83 11.73 9.38
N ARG A 169 -8.65 12.22 8.96
CA ARG A 169 -8.54 13.43 8.12
C ARG A 169 -9.17 13.24 6.74
N LEU A 170 -9.06 12.06 6.13
CA LEU A 170 -9.73 11.74 4.87
C LEU A 170 -11.25 11.65 5.05
N GLY A 171 -11.72 11.03 6.14
CA GLY A 171 -13.13 10.96 6.48
C GLY A 171 -13.75 12.34 6.68
N MET A 172 -13.07 13.24 7.39
CA MET A 172 -13.51 14.63 7.54
C MET A 172 -13.52 15.40 6.20
N ARG A 173 -12.63 15.08 5.26
CA ARG A 173 -12.65 15.66 3.91
C ARG A 173 -13.75 15.08 3.02
N ALA A 174 -14.08 13.81 3.18
CA ALA A 174 -15.16 13.14 2.46
C ALA A 174 -16.55 13.53 2.98
N MET A 175 -16.66 13.84 4.28
CA MET A 175 -17.87 14.41 4.89
C MET A 175 -17.99 15.93 4.70
N GLY A 176 -16.95 16.60 4.22
CA GLY A 176 -17.10 17.96 3.71
C GLY A 176 -18.10 17.89 2.56
N GLU A 177 -19.32 18.38 2.78
CA GLU A 177 -20.39 18.37 1.78
C GLU A 177 -19.81 18.82 0.44
N PRO A 178 -20.08 18.09 -0.67
CA PRO A 178 -19.80 18.65 -1.97
C PRO A 178 -20.54 19.98 -2.00
N ILE A 179 -19.81 21.09 -2.17
CA ILE A 179 -20.40 22.42 -2.29
C ILE A 179 -21.44 22.28 -3.39
N SER A 180 -22.70 22.20 -3.00
CA SER A 180 -23.82 22.05 -3.91
C SER A 180 -23.69 23.18 -4.91
N SER A 181 -23.38 22.83 -6.16
CA SER A 181 -23.41 23.78 -7.28
C SER A 181 -24.82 24.32 -7.54
N VAL A 182 -25.79 23.89 -6.73
CA VAL A 182 -27.19 24.32 -6.70
C VAL A 182 -27.35 25.62 -5.90
N GLN A 183 -26.71 26.69 -6.35
CA GLN A 183 -27.29 28.05 -6.25
C GLN A 183 -26.52 29.03 -7.15
N ARG A 184 -26.58 28.79 -8.46
CA ARG A 184 -26.20 29.78 -9.48
C ARG A 184 -27.44 30.38 -10.14
N THR A 185 -28.32 30.93 -9.33
CA THR A 185 -29.34 31.87 -9.79
C THR A 185 -29.39 33.06 -8.83
N ARG A 186 -28.97 34.21 -9.37
CA ARG A 186 -29.03 35.60 -8.85
C ARG A 186 -27.99 36.04 -7.80
N GLY A 187 -26.97 36.74 -8.31
CA GLY A 187 -26.29 37.82 -7.60
C GLY A 187 -24.79 37.92 -7.92
N PRO A 188 -24.28 39.03 -8.51
CA PRO A 188 -22.85 39.25 -8.65
C PRO A 188 -22.30 39.66 -7.28
N ARG A 189 -21.89 38.69 -6.46
CA ARG A 189 -21.06 38.95 -5.29
C ARG A 189 -19.77 38.15 -5.38
N HIS A 190 -18.70 38.91 -5.54
CA HIS A 190 -17.28 38.57 -5.57
C HIS A 190 -16.94 37.18 -4.99
N SER A 191 -16.75 36.21 -5.89
CA SER A 191 -16.01 34.99 -5.61
C SER A 191 -14.53 35.27 -5.84
N PHE A 192 -13.73 35.24 -4.79
CA PHE A 192 -12.27 35.31 -4.90
C PHE A 192 -11.75 34.03 -5.56
N PRO A 193 -11.00 34.12 -6.67
CA PRO A 193 -10.32 32.96 -7.22
C PRO A 193 -9.22 32.54 -6.24
N VAL A 194 -9.41 31.40 -5.58
CA VAL A 194 -8.32 30.74 -4.86
C VAL A 194 -7.50 29.97 -5.89
N THR A 195 -6.50 30.64 -6.45
CA THR A 195 -5.44 30.01 -7.26
C THR A 195 -4.52 29.23 -6.32
N LEU A 196 -4.74 27.92 -6.21
CA LEU A 196 -3.71 27.02 -5.72
C LEU A 196 -2.64 26.88 -6.82
N GLY A 197 -1.57 27.67 -6.69
CA GLY A 197 -0.26 27.51 -7.35
C GLY A 197 -0.29 26.93 -8.77
N GLY A 198 -0.30 27.81 -9.76
CA GLY A 198 -0.33 27.45 -11.17
C GLY A 198 0.82 26.53 -11.59
N VAL A 199 0.47 25.27 -11.84
CA VAL A 199 1.11 24.48 -12.88
C VAL A 199 0.03 24.25 -13.93
N THR A 200 -0.08 25.19 -14.86
CA THR A 200 -0.94 25.05 -16.05
C THR A 200 -0.47 23.84 -16.85
N MET A 201 -1.22 22.74 -16.78
CA MET A 201 -1.16 21.74 -17.84
C MET A 201 -1.69 22.42 -19.10
N LYS A 202 -0.80 22.58 -20.08
CA LYS A 202 -1.13 23.04 -21.42
C LYS A 202 -1.95 21.92 -22.08
N GLU A 203 -3.27 22.06 -21.99
CA GLU A 203 -4.22 21.19 -22.66
C GLU A 203 -4.07 21.42 -24.17
N CYS A 204 -3.39 20.49 -24.84
CA CYS A 204 -3.29 20.48 -26.30
C CYS A 204 -4.62 19.95 -26.83
N SER A 205 -5.63 20.81 -26.93
CA SER A 205 -6.81 20.54 -27.77
C SER A 205 -6.39 20.67 -29.23
N SER A 206 -6.02 19.54 -29.84
CA SER A 206 -6.06 19.38 -31.28
C SER A 206 -7.52 19.33 -31.73
N THR A 207 -8.02 20.48 -32.15
CA THR A 207 -9.28 20.63 -32.90
C THR A 207 -9.11 19.92 -34.24
N LEU A 208 -9.53 18.65 -34.34
CA LEU A 208 -9.73 17.99 -35.63
C LEU A 208 -11.07 18.50 -36.20
N VAL A 209 -10.95 19.51 -37.05
CA VAL A 209 -12.01 20.00 -37.92
C VAL A 209 -12.39 18.86 -38.87
N SER A 210 -13.63 18.36 -38.76
CA SER A 210 -14.24 17.55 -39.81
C SER A 210 -14.61 18.46 -40.97
N VAL A 211 -13.72 18.57 -41.96
CA VAL A 211 -14.08 19.15 -43.27
C VAL A 211 -14.70 18.03 -44.10
N THR A 212 -16.01 18.09 -44.24
CA THR A 212 -16.77 17.34 -45.24
C THR A 212 -16.42 17.86 -46.63
N THR A 213 -15.86 16.97 -47.44
CA THR A 213 -15.67 17.13 -48.88
C THR A 213 -17.01 17.01 -49.58
N GLU A 214 -17.54 18.12 -50.10
CA GLU A 214 -18.41 18.08 -51.28
C GLU A 214 -17.86 19.04 -52.34
N GLU A 215 -17.62 18.46 -53.52
CA GLU A 215 -17.27 19.10 -54.77
C GLU A 215 -18.43 19.98 -55.27
N PHE A 216 -18.13 21.16 -55.85
CA PHE A 216 -18.42 21.45 -57.26
C PHE A 216 -17.97 22.86 -57.68
N HIS A 217 -17.11 22.87 -58.70
CA HIS A 217 -16.91 23.82 -59.79
C HIS A 217 -17.43 25.28 -59.69
N SER A 218 -16.53 26.24 -59.91
CA SER A 218 -16.50 27.01 -61.18
C SER A 218 -15.30 27.95 -61.26
N ALA A 219 -14.70 27.99 -62.44
CA ALA A 219 -13.59 28.84 -62.83
C ALA A 219 -14.04 30.29 -63.10
N SER A 220 -13.20 31.27 -62.78
CA SER A 220 -12.95 32.41 -63.68
C SER A 220 -11.66 33.14 -63.30
N SER A 221 -10.75 33.11 -64.26
CA SER A 221 -9.69 34.07 -64.56
C SER A 221 -10.01 35.54 -64.24
N CYS A 222 -9.03 36.32 -63.74
CA CYS A 222 -8.37 37.39 -64.50
C CYS A 222 -7.51 38.34 -63.64
N SER A 223 -6.47 38.83 -64.31
CA SER A 223 -5.79 40.13 -64.18
C SER A 223 -4.97 40.48 -62.93
N SER A 224 -3.65 40.36 -63.10
CA SER A 224 -2.69 41.47 -63.18
C SER A 224 -3.09 42.82 -62.57
N GLY A 225 -2.26 43.30 -61.64
CA GLY A 225 -2.28 44.67 -61.12
C GLY A 225 -0.98 45.02 -60.41
N SER A 226 0.01 45.47 -61.19
CA SER A 226 1.20 46.22 -60.75
C SER A 226 0.85 47.69 -60.47
N ALA A 227 1.61 48.34 -59.57
CA ALA A 227 1.81 49.79 -59.33
C ALA A 227 1.45 50.17 -57.87
N GLN A 228 2.41 50.45 -56.97
CA GLN A 228 3.23 51.67 -56.76
C GLN A 228 2.85 52.36 -55.41
N PRO A 229 3.67 53.30 -54.88
CA PRO A 229 3.95 53.49 -53.45
C PRO A 229 3.31 54.77 -52.88
N GLU A 230 3.25 54.90 -51.55
CA GLU A 230 3.19 56.21 -50.87
C GLU A 230 3.86 56.14 -49.47
N ASP A 231 4.98 56.88 -49.36
CA ASP A 231 5.41 57.78 -48.28
C ASP A 231 4.87 57.65 -46.85
N LEU A 232 5.79 57.43 -45.91
CA LEU A 232 6.02 58.28 -44.72
C LEU A 232 7.35 57.93 -44.03
#